data_AF-A0A061S2F7-F1
#
_entry.id   AF-A0A061S2F7-F1
#
_cell.length_a   1.000
_cell.length_b   1.000
_cell.length_c   1.000
_cell.angle_alpha   90.00
_cell.angle_beta   90.00
_cell.angle_gamma   90.00
#
_symmetry.space_group_name_H-M   'P 1'
#
loop_
_entity.id
_entity.type
_entity.pdbx_description
1 polymer ?
#
loop_
_entity_poly.entity_id
_entity_poly.type
_entity_poly.pdbx_seq_one_letter_code
_entity_poly.pdbx_strand_id
1 'polypeptide(L)'
;MAAEQVIEDAVHAVDSNAFLTDAQALGDGSEYRRFSVGGLWGRDDLEFVVSPDASSAADAGALVLYRSLAGSVRYVWPIQQPVSDFDTQRKRLTAIREELGYRMIGCDLIECFQ
;
A
#
# COMPACT_ATOMS: atom_id res chain seq x y z
N MET A 1 -12.90 14.09 -6.28
CA MET A 1 -13.05 13.24 -5.08
C MET A 1 -11.82 13.45 -4.22
N ALA A 2 -11.97 13.41 -2.90
CA ALA A 2 -10.85 13.52 -1.97
C ALA A 2 -9.98 12.25 -2.09
N ALA A 3 -8.65 12.37 -1.97
CA ALA A 3 -7.71 11.28 -2.24
C ALA A 3 -7.94 10.07 -1.32
N GLU A 4 -8.46 10.33 -0.12
CA GLU A 4 -8.78 9.37 0.93
C GLU A 4 -9.88 8.42 0.47
N GLN A 5 -10.95 8.94 -0.15
CA GLN A 5 -12.06 8.13 -0.64
C GLN A 5 -11.60 7.19 -1.76
N VAL A 6 -10.76 7.68 -2.67
CA VAL A 6 -10.25 6.88 -3.79
C VAL A 6 -9.38 5.72 -3.27
N ILE A 7 -8.56 5.96 -2.24
CA ILE A 7 -7.75 4.92 -1.61
C ILE A 7 -8.64 3.87 -0.94
N GLU A 8 -9.66 4.30 -0.20
CA GLU A 8 -10.57 3.37 0.49
C GLU A 8 -11.35 2.49 -0.50
N ASP A 9 -11.87 3.09 -1.57
CA ASP A 9 -12.57 2.37 -2.64
C ASP A 9 -11.64 1.34 -3.31
N ALA A 10 -10.39 1.71 -3.61
CA ALA A 10 -9.40 0.79 -4.19
C ALA A 10 -9.02 -0.36 -3.24
N VAL A 11 -8.89 -0.08 -1.94
CA VAL A 11 -8.62 -1.11 -0.93
C VAL A 11 -9.79 -2.10 -0.85
N HIS A 12 -11.03 -1.61 -0.84
CA HIS A 12 -12.22 -2.46 -0.79
C HIS A 12 -12.48 -3.23 -2.09
N ALA A 13 -12.05 -2.71 -3.25
CA ALA A 13 -12.08 -3.43 -4.52
C ALA A 13 -11.16 -4.66 -4.50
N VAL A 14 -9.97 -4.52 -3.88
CA VAL A 14 -8.97 -5.60 -3.77
C VAL A 14 -9.28 -6.57 -2.63
N ASP A 15 -9.78 -6.06 -1.50
CA ASP A 15 -10.22 -6.88 -0.37
C ASP A 15 -11.49 -6.31 0.26
N SER A 16 -12.62 -6.92 -0.04
CA SER A 16 -13.92 -6.51 0.47
C SER A 16 -14.05 -6.62 1.99
N ASN A 17 -13.18 -7.38 2.65
CA ASN A 17 -13.14 -7.54 4.10
C ASN A 17 -12.12 -6.62 4.78
N ALA A 18 -11.49 -5.71 4.03
CA ALA A 18 -10.63 -4.68 4.59
C ALA A 18 -11.45 -3.75 5.52
N PHE A 19 -10.81 -3.18 6.53
CA PHE A 19 -11.39 -2.09 7.32
C PHE A 19 -10.32 -1.16 7.85
N LEU A 20 -10.66 0.12 7.96
CA LEU A 20 -9.77 1.15 8.50
C LEU A 20 -9.54 0.90 10.00
N THR A 21 -8.27 0.79 10.38
CA THR A 21 -7.84 0.61 11.78
C THR A 21 -7.30 1.89 12.39
N ASP A 22 -6.73 2.77 11.59
CA ASP A 22 -6.10 4.00 12.05
C ASP A 22 -6.14 5.05 10.94
N ALA A 23 -6.37 6.30 11.32
CA ALA A 23 -6.32 7.46 10.44
C ALA A 23 -5.87 8.68 11.24
N GLN A 24 -4.79 9.30 10.80
CA GLN A 24 -4.15 10.40 11.53
C GLN A 24 -3.71 11.49 10.55
N ALA A 25 -4.10 12.72 10.83
CA ALA A 25 -3.51 13.88 10.17
C ALA A 25 -2.07 14.07 10.69
N LEU A 26 -1.14 14.20 9.77
CA LEU A 26 0.25 14.55 10.02
C LEU A 26 0.40 16.08 9.99
N GLY A 27 1.30 16.61 10.82
CA GLY A 27 1.41 18.05 11.08
C GLY A 27 1.83 18.92 9.88
N ASP A 28 2.19 18.30 8.76
CA ASP A 28 2.57 18.91 7.48
C ASP A 28 1.39 18.96 6.47
N GLY A 29 0.19 18.57 6.89
CA GLY A 29 -0.97 18.44 6.01
C GLY A 29 -1.04 17.10 5.27
N SER A 30 -0.09 16.19 5.51
CA SER A 30 -0.18 14.81 5.07
C SER A 30 -1.18 14.02 5.92
N GLU A 31 -1.67 12.90 5.41
CA GLU A 31 -2.57 11.99 6.12
C GLU A 31 -2.01 10.58 6.11
N TYR A 32 -1.96 9.95 7.29
CA TYR A 32 -1.64 8.54 7.45
C TYR A 32 -2.93 7.72 7.60
N ARG A 33 -3.02 6.60 6.90
CA ARG A 33 -4.15 5.66 7.02
C ARG A 33 -3.63 4.22 7.09
N ARG A 34 -4.18 3.42 7.99
CA ARG A 34 -3.90 1.98 8.09
C ARG A 34 -5.18 1.17 7.97
N PHE A 35 -5.16 0.19 7.09
CA PHE A 35 -6.21 -0.80 6.91
C PHE A 35 -5.73 -2.16 7.40
N SER A 36 -6.59 -2.87 8.13
CA SER A 36 -6.42 -4.30 8.32
C SER A 36 -7.03 -5.01 7.13
N VAL A 37 -6.28 -5.92 6.51
CA VAL A 37 -6.70 -6.70 5.34
C VAL A 37 -6.53 -8.21 5.60
N GLY A 38 -7.23 -9.05 4.86
CA GLY A 38 -7.17 -10.50 4.96
C GLY A 38 -5.84 -11.05 4.48
N GLY A 39 -5.13 -11.76 5.35
CA GLY A 39 -3.91 -12.51 5.04
C GLY A 39 -4.13 -14.02 5.10
N LEU A 40 -3.21 -14.81 4.53
CA LEU A 40 -3.31 -16.27 4.52
C LEU A 40 -3.33 -16.89 5.93
N TRP A 41 -2.74 -16.21 6.92
CA TRP A 41 -2.58 -16.70 8.30
C TRP A 41 -3.14 -15.74 9.36
N GLY A 42 -4.11 -14.92 8.97
CA GLY A 42 -4.74 -13.96 9.86
C GLY A 42 -5.02 -12.65 9.14
N ARG A 43 -4.62 -11.55 9.77
CA ARG A 43 -4.77 -10.21 9.21
C ARG A 43 -3.39 -9.62 8.94
N ASP A 44 -3.31 -8.93 7.82
CA ASP A 44 -2.16 -8.12 7.43
C ASP A 44 -2.53 -6.64 7.59
N ASP A 45 -1.51 -5.79 7.61
CA ASP A 45 -1.68 -4.35 7.66
C ASP A 45 -1.30 -3.74 6.30
N LEU A 46 -2.10 -2.79 5.86
CA LEU A 46 -1.87 -2.01 4.67
C LEU A 46 -1.87 -0.54 5.06
N GLU A 47 -0.77 0.15 4.81
CA GLU A 47 -0.56 1.51 5.26
C GLU A 47 -0.37 2.45 4.08
N PHE A 48 -0.93 3.64 4.22
CA PHE A 48 -0.86 4.74 3.26
C PHE A 48 -0.42 6.01 3.95
N VAL A 49 0.38 6.81 3.24
CA VAL A 49 0.67 8.20 3.56
C VAL A 49 0.32 9.02 2.32
N VAL A 50 -0.64 9.92 2.46
CA VAL A 50 -1.06 10.86 1.43
C VAL A 50 -0.44 12.20 1.77
N SER A 51 0.51 12.67 0.99
CA SER A 51 1.12 13.99 1.16
C SER A 51 0.58 14.96 0.11
N PRO A 52 0.11 16.15 0.51
CA PRO A 52 -0.36 17.17 -0.42
C PRO A 52 0.79 17.78 -1.23
N ASP A 53 2.03 17.62 -0.78
CA ASP A 53 3.20 18.29 -1.32
C ASP A 53 4.01 17.33 -2.20
N ALA A 54 3.69 17.28 -3.49
CA ALA A 54 4.49 16.57 -4.49
C ALA A 54 5.67 17.42 -5.00
N SER A 55 6.32 18.18 -4.11
CA SER A 55 7.38 19.14 -4.44
C SER A 55 8.59 18.54 -5.22
N SER A 56 8.67 17.22 -5.37
CA SER A 56 9.66 16.50 -6.18
C SER A 56 9.13 15.87 -7.48
N ALA A 57 7.82 15.88 -7.74
CA ALA A 57 7.23 15.31 -8.94
C ALA A 57 6.64 16.42 -9.82
N ALA A 58 7.08 16.48 -11.07
CA ALA A 58 6.84 17.57 -12.00
C ALA A 58 5.37 17.81 -12.42
N ASP A 59 4.39 17.13 -11.81
CA ASP A 59 2.97 17.25 -12.11
C ASP A 59 2.18 17.42 -10.80
N ALA A 60 1.38 18.50 -10.71
CA ALA A 60 0.66 18.96 -9.51
C ALA A 60 -0.43 17.99 -9.02
N GLY A 61 -0.03 16.94 -8.28
CA GLY A 61 -0.93 15.99 -7.61
C GLY A 61 -0.46 15.64 -6.20
N ALA A 62 -1.27 14.96 -5.40
CA ALA A 62 -0.87 14.46 -4.09
C ALA A 62 0.07 13.24 -4.24
N LEU A 63 1.15 13.17 -3.45
CA LEU A 63 2.05 12.02 -3.39
C LEU A 63 1.46 10.97 -2.45
N VAL A 64 1.19 9.77 -2.96
CA VAL A 64 0.69 8.65 -2.15
C VAL A 64 1.77 7.59 -2.01
N LEU A 65 2.25 7.40 -0.79
CA LEU A 65 3.17 6.33 -0.41
C LEU A 65 2.37 5.21 0.24
N TYR A 66 2.68 3.96 -0.07
CA TYR A 66 1.95 2.83 0.48
C TYR A 66 2.84 1.61 0.70
N ARG A 67 2.48 0.79 1.70
CA ARG A 67 3.17 -0.48 2.01
C ARG A 67 2.18 -1.52 2.54
N SER A 68 2.44 -2.79 2.23
CA SER A 68 1.69 -3.94 2.76
C SER A 68 2.61 -4.77 3.65
N LEU A 69 2.16 -5.07 4.86
CA LEU A 69 2.91 -5.74 5.92
C LEU A 69 2.17 -7.00 6.36
N ALA A 70 2.84 -8.14 6.28
CA ALA A 70 2.28 -9.39 6.77
C ALA A 70 2.22 -9.38 8.31
N GLY A 71 1.03 -9.56 8.88
CA GLY A 71 0.83 -9.52 10.34
C GLY A 71 1.33 -10.78 11.06
N SER A 72 1.42 -11.90 10.34
CA SER A 72 1.95 -13.16 10.86
C SER A 72 2.80 -13.88 9.80
N VAL A 73 4.13 -13.80 9.94
CA VAL A 73 5.07 -14.54 9.08
C VAL A 73 5.63 -15.74 9.82
N ARG A 74 5.45 -16.93 9.27
CA ARG A 74 6.08 -18.16 9.77
C ARG A 74 7.39 -18.41 9.04
N TYR A 75 8.46 -18.51 9.80
CA TYR A 75 9.79 -18.81 9.31
C TYR A 75 10.16 -20.26 9.62
N VAL A 76 10.80 -20.94 8.67
CA VAL A 76 11.42 -22.25 8.91
C VAL A 76 12.90 -22.03 9.22
N TRP A 77 13.31 -22.42 10.42
CA TRP A 77 14.71 -22.40 10.83
C TRP A 77 15.44 -23.67 10.31
N PRO A 78 16.69 -23.59 9.82
CA PRO A 78 17.62 -22.44 9.80
C PRO A 78 17.57 -21.58 8.51
N ILE A 79 16.65 -21.88 7.59
CA ILE A 79 16.67 -21.32 6.23
C ILE A 79 16.18 -19.86 6.19
N GLN A 80 15.55 -19.36 7.27
CA GLN A 80 15.02 -17.99 7.41
C GLN A 80 14.09 -17.55 6.27
N GLN A 81 13.61 -18.49 5.44
CA GLN A 81 12.65 -18.20 4.39
C GLN A 81 11.25 -18.05 5.00
N PRO A 82 10.52 -16.97 4.64
CA PRO A 82 9.10 -16.84 4.98
C PRO A 82 8.32 -17.86 4.13
N VAL A 83 7.81 -18.90 4.77
CA VAL A 83 7.05 -19.96 4.08
C VAL A 83 5.59 -19.55 3.85
N SER A 84 5.14 -18.51 4.55
CA SER A 84 3.73 -18.15 4.67
C SER A 84 3.25 -17.04 3.74
N ASP A 85 4.14 -16.23 3.16
CA ASP A 85 3.73 -15.03 2.43
C ASP A 85 3.34 -15.30 0.97
N PHE A 86 3.97 -16.28 0.29
CA PHE A 86 3.63 -16.70 -1.10
C PHE A 86 3.39 -15.54 -2.10
N ASP A 87 4.17 -14.45 -2.01
CA ASP A 87 3.99 -13.22 -2.79
C ASP A 87 2.64 -12.49 -2.59
N THR A 88 1.90 -12.80 -1.52
CA THR A 88 0.57 -12.24 -1.28
C THR A 88 0.63 -10.72 -1.09
N GLN A 89 1.61 -10.21 -0.33
CA GLN A 89 1.79 -8.75 -0.19
C GLN A 89 2.07 -8.10 -1.54
N ARG A 90 2.98 -8.66 -2.34
CA ARG A 90 3.37 -8.12 -3.65
C ARG A 90 2.19 -8.08 -4.62
N LYS A 91 1.41 -9.16 -4.67
CA LYS A 91 0.19 -9.25 -5.51
C LYS A 91 -0.86 -8.23 -5.06
N ARG A 92 -1.07 -8.08 -3.76
CA ARG A 92 -2.02 -7.09 -3.20
C ARG A 92 -1.61 -5.68 -3.59
N LEU A 93 -0.33 -5.33 -3.45
CA LEU A 93 0.18 -4.02 -3.86
C LEU A 93 0.04 -3.79 -5.37
N THR A 94 0.26 -4.82 -6.18
CA THR A 94 0.08 -4.73 -7.64
C THR A 94 -1.39 -4.52 -8.01
N ALA A 95 -2.32 -5.23 -7.39
CA ALA A 95 -3.76 -5.06 -7.63
C ALA A 95 -4.24 -3.65 -7.21
N ILE A 96 -3.81 -3.17 -6.03
CA ILE A 96 -4.14 -1.80 -5.58
C ILE A 96 -3.57 -0.77 -6.55
N ARG A 97 -2.37 -0.98 -7.08
CA ARG A 97 -1.76 -0.12 -8.11
C ARG A 97 -2.61 -0.07 -9.38
N GLU A 98 -3.05 -1.22 -9.87
CA GLU A 98 -3.89 -1.31 -11.08
C GLU A 98 -5.24 -0.58 -10.87
N GLU A 99 -5.84 -0.72 -9.70
CA GLU A 99 -7.09 -0.01 -9.35
C GLU A 99 -6.90 1.51 -9.20
N LEU A 100 -5.81 1.97 -8.58
CA LEU A 100 -5.55 3.40 -8.40
C LEU A 100 -5.18 4.10 -9.71
N GLY A 101 -4.48 3.43 -10.63
CA GLY A 101 -4.08 4.00 -11.92
C GLY A 101 -3.09 5.19 -11.81
N TYR A 102 -2.45 5.39 -10.66
CA TYR A 102 -1.54 6.52 -10.43
C TYR A 102 -0.19 6.37 -11.14
N ARG A 103 0.35 7.50 -11.61
CA ARG A 103 1.67 7.56 -12.24
C ARG A 103 2.76 7.36 -11.19
N MET A 104 3.68 6.42 -11.43
CA MET A 104 4.81 6.20 -10.53
C MET A 104 5.87 7.29 -10.67
N ILE A 105 6.39 7.74 -9.53
CA ILE A 105 7.57 8.60 -9.42
C ILE A 105 8.64 7.76 -8.72
N GLY A 106 9.80 7.57 -9.36
CA GLY A 106 10.91 6.78 -8.80
C GLY A 106 11.20 5.43 -9.47
N CYS A 107 10.69 5.17 -10.67
CA CYS A 107 11.15 4.03 -11.49
C CYS A 107 12.51 4.33 -12.12
N ASP A 108 13.57 4.37 -11.31
CA ASP A 108 14.92 4.65 -11.83
C ASP A 108 15.72 3.40 -12.21
N LEU A 109 15.28 2.14 -11.97
CA LEU A 109 16.18 1.00 -12.25
C LEU A 109 15.64 -0.33 -12.81
N ILE A 110 14.33 -0.59 -13.02
CA ILE A 110 13.91 -1.90 -13.60
C ILE A 110 12.80 -1.82 -14.68
N GLU A 111 11.85 -0.88 -14.64
CA GLU A 111 10.76 -0.84 -15.65
C GLU A 111 11.11 -0.07 -16.95
N CYS A 112 12.32 0.49 -17.10
CA CYS A 112 12.72 1.27 -18.29
C CYS A 112 13.38 0.46 -19.43
N PHE A 113 13.54 -0.86 -19.29
CA PHE A 113 13.93 -1.72 -20.40
C PHE A 113 12.74 -2.55 -20.87
N GLN A 114 11.96 -1.95 -21.78
CA GLN A 114 11.19 -2.71 -22.75
C GLN A 114 11.40 -2.14 -24.14
#